data_AF-A0A395UU91-F1
#
_entry.id   AF-A0A395UU91-F1
#
_cell.length_a   1.000
_cell.length_b   1.000
_cell.length_c   1.000
_cell.angle_alpha   90.00
_cell.angle_beta   90.00
_cell.angle_gamma   90.00
#
_symmetry.space_group_name_H-M   'P 1'
#
loop_
_entity.id
_entity.type
_entity.pdbx_description
1 polymer ?
#
loop_
_entity_poly.entity_id
_entity_poly.type
_entity_poly.pdbx_seq_one_letter_code
_entity_poly.pdbx_strand_id
1 'polypeptide(L)'
;MNTFFKILWFEDEVTWFNMERLRINSILQEHYLIPEIVRKDGDDFDISELTGNDYDLIIMDYKLAEGTTGDTVVTAIRENNILTDILFYSSEEHNMLTAISKGMPPIDGVYLTKRDYNLFTQKAENLINKIVKRSEDIVNLRGFVMDGSSDFEVRIQEILNIVWNKFTEEEKGILEEAVQRTIKRNEDRDQKTKKKVLEVNPTFPAAVNNIHFFSHSDRLYLLEKAIKILLDNYSLSEEEEFSSFKAYYEKEISNYRNALGHRKSTDNIIEITKGNFVPVDEALHKKMRNNLSRYNFLIEQLELFVTEKI
;
A
#
# COMPACT_ATOMS: atom_id res chain seq x y z
N MET A 1 -5.64 -7.56 -4.46
CA MET A 1 -4.18 -7.30 -4.44
C MET A 1 -4.01 -5.89 -3.92
N ASN A 2 -3.31 -5.75 -2.79
CA ASN A 2 -3.20 -4.51 -2.05
C ASN A 2 -2.22 -3.54 -2.76
N THR A 3 -1.55 -2.67 -2.01
CA THR A 3 -0.32 -1.98 -2.45
C THR A 3 0.88 -2.92 -2.61
N PHE A 4 0.82 -4.15 -2.13
CA PHE A 4 1.91 -5.14 -2.18
C PHE A 4 1.75 -6.14 -3.33
N PHE A 5 2.87 -6.59 -3.88
CA PHE A 5 2.94 -7.67 -4.86
C PHE A 5 3.93 -8.74 -4.38
N LYS A 6 3.43 -9.93 -4.09
CA LYS A 6 4.19 -11.01 -3.44
C LYS A 6 4.74 -11.99 -4.48
N ILE A 7 6.05 -12.20 -4.47
CA ILE A 7 6.75 -13.13 -5.35
C ILE A 7 7.50 -14.16 -4.53
N LEU A 8 7.25 -15.44 -4.81
CA LEU A 8 8.11 -16.53 -4.36
C LEU A 8 9.08 -16.88 -5.49
N TRP A 9 10.39 -16.74 -5.25
CA TRP A 9 11.42 -16.94 -6.26
C TRP A 9 12.40 -18.05 -5.86
N PHE A 10 12.38 -19.14 -6.62
CA PHE A 10 13.36 -20.23 -6.53
C PHE A 10 14.53 -19.98 -7.48
N GLU A 11 15.69 -19.61 -6.91
CA GLU A 11 16.94 -19.36 -7.64
C GLU A 11 18.13 -19.56 -6.69
N ASP A 12 19.01 -20.48 -7.04
CA ASP A 12 20.23 -20.81 -6.29
C ASP A 12 21.37 -19.82 -6.58
N GLU A 13 21.40 -19.22 -7.77
CA GLU A 13 22.46 -18.29 -8.18
C GLU A 13 22.15 -16.85 -7.73
N VAL A 14 22.77 -16.45 -6.63
CA VAL A 14 22.57 -15.16 -5.96
C VAL A 14 22.82 -13.95 -6.87
N THR A 15 23.76 -14.03 -7.82
CA THR A 15 24.09 -12.88 -8.68
C THR A 15 22.98 -12.62 -9.68
N TRP A 16 22.49 -13.66 -10.36
CA TRP A 16 21.33 -13.55 -11.24
C TRP A 16 20.09 -13.06 -10.49
N PHE A 17 19.79 -13.65 -9.34
CA PHE A 17 18.67 -13.19 -8.51
C PHE A 17 18.76 -11.69 -8.22
N ASN A 18 19.91 -11.21 -7.72
CA ASN A 18 20.07 -9.80 -7.36
C ASN A 18 19.93 -8.86 -8.56
N MET A 19 20.45 -9.25 -9.73
CA MET A 19 20.36 -8.43 -10.95
C MET A 19 18.92 -8.37 -11.48
N GLU A 20 18.27 -9.52 -11.63
CA GLU A 20 16.90 -9.54 -12.18
C GLU A 20 15.88 -9.02 -11.18
N ARG A 21 16.10 -9.18 -9.87
CA ARG A 21 15.29 -8.55 -8.83
C ARG A 21 15.20 -7.04 -8.99
N LEU A 22 16.29 -6.37 -9.37
CA LEU A 22 16.25 -4.91 -9.62
C LEU A 22 15.29 -4.55 -10.75
N ARG A 23 15.28 -5.34 -11.83
CA ARG A 23 14.39 -5.12 -12.98
C ARG A 23 12.93 -5.42 -12.63
N ILE A 24 12.68 -6.51 -11.92
CA ILE A 24 11.34 -6.85 -11.41
C ILE A 24 10.83 -5.75 -10.48
N ASN A 25 11.67 -5.23 -9.58
CA ASN A 25 11.31 -4.09 -8.74
C ASN A 25 10.96 -2.86 -9.57
N SER A 26 11.73 -2.54 -10.63
CA SER A 26 11.41 -1.43 -11.52
C SER A 26 10.05 -1.59 -12.21
N ILE A 27 9.75 -2.79 -12.72
CA ILE A 27 8.43 -3.09 -13.31
C ILE A 27 7.31 -2.87 -12.29
N LEU A 28 7.47 -3.36 -11.05
CA LEU A 28 6.47 -3.18 -10.00
C LEU A 28 6.31 -1.71 -9.57
N GLN A 29 7.40 -0.95 -9.58
CA GLN A 29 7.39 0.48 -9.30
C GLN A 29 6.61 1.29 -10.34
N GLU A 30 6.62 0.90 -11.62
CA GLU A 30 5.75 1.52 -12.65
C GLU A 30 4.25 1.38 -12.33
N HIS A 31 3.90 0.41 -11.48
CA HIS A 31 2.55 0.17 -10.97
C HIS A 31 2.32 0.69 -9.56
N TYR A 32 3.31 1.36 -8.97
CA TYR A 32 3.33 1.79 -7.56
C TYR A 32 3.02 0.65 -6.59
N LEU A 33 3.52 -0.54 -6.90
CA LEU A 33 3.41 -1.73 -6.05
C LEU A 33 4.69 -1.91 -5.24
N ILE A 34 4.52 -2.29 -3.99
CA ILE A 34 5.59 -2.61 -3.05
C ILE A 34 5.97 -4.08 -3.27
N PRO A 35 7.20 -4.38 -3.73
CA PRO A 35 7.63 -5.75 -3.98
C PRO A 35 7.92 -6.48 -2.67
N GLU A 36 7.29 -7.64 -2.47
CA GLU A 36 7.63 -8.60 -1.40
C GLU A 36 8.17 -9.87 -2.04
N ILE A 37 9.49 -9.95 -2.19
CA ILE A 37 10.16 -11.04 -2.90
C ILE A 37 10.85 -11.95 -1.88
N VAL A 38 10.34 -13.17 -1.75
CA VAL A 38 10.93 -14.24 -0.94
C VAL A 38 11.77 -15.12 -1.85
N ARG A 39 13.08 -15.21 -1.58
CA ARG A 39 13.99 -16.11 -2.30
C ARG A 39 14.13 -17.44 -1.57
N LYS A 40 14.14 -18.54 -2.33
CA LYS A 40 14.51 -19.90 -1.91
C LYS A 40 15.53 -20.47 -2.91
N ASP A 41 16.42 -21.34 -2.47
CA ASP A 41 17.45 -21.99 -3.30
C ASP A 41 17.08 -23.41 -3.75
N GLY A 42 15.99 -23.98 -3.22
CA GLY A 42 15.43 -25.27 -3.61
C GLY A 42 15.48 -26.31 -2.49
N ASP A 43 16.52 -26.27 -1.64
CA ASP A 43 16.70 -27.22 -0.53
C ASP A 43 15.96 -26.76 0.75
N ASP A 44 15.81 -25.45 0.94
CA ASP A 44 15.09 -24.82 2.07
C ASP A 44 13.57 -24.70 1.86
N PHE A 45 12.99 -25.48 0.94
CA PHE A 45 11.57 -25.37 0.60
C PHE A 45 10.73 -26.55 1.05
N ASP A 46 9.96 -26.33 2.12
CA ASP A 46 8.87 -27.19 2.51
C ASP A 46 7.59 -26.75 1.79
N ILE A 47 7.02 -27.66 0.98
CA ILE A 47 5.78 -27.41 0.23
C ILE A 47 4.61 -27.04 1.14
N SER A 48 4.64 -27.47 2.40
CA SER A 48 3.62 -27.11 3.39
C SER A 48 3.66 -25.62 3.78
N GLU A 49 4.74 -24.89 3.48
CA GLU A 49 4.82 -23.43 3.61
C GLU A 49 3.98 -22.70 2.55
N LEU A 50 3.65 -23.34 1.43
CA LEU A 50 2.75 -22.78 0.42
C LEU A 50 1.30 -23.12 0.76
N THR A 51 0.63 -22.22 1.49
CA THR A 51 -0.79 -22.38 1.84
C THR A 51 -1.72 -21.58 0.93
N GLY A 52 -1.99 -22.09 -0.27
CA GLY A 52 -2.99 -21.48 -1.16
C GLY A 52 -2.48 -20.26 -1.94
N ASN A 53 -3.20 -19.13 -1.90
CA ASN A 53 -2.97 -17.94 -2.75
C ASN A 53 -2.06 -16.87 -2.08
N ASP A 54 -1.06 -17.30 -1.32
CA ASP A 54 -0.20 -16.38 -0.54
C ASP A 54 0.73 -15.52 -1.41
N TYR A 55 0.97 -15.94 -2.65
CA TYR A 55 1.83 -15.27 -3.63
C TYR A 55 1.05 -14.92 -4.89
N ASP A 56 1.35 -13.76 -5.47
CA ASP A 56 0.78 -13.30 -6.74
C ASP A 56 1.44 -13.99 -7.94
N LEU A 57 2.75 -14.26 -7.84
CA LEU A 57 3.56 -14.90 -8.87
C LEU A 57 4.62 -15.82 -8.22
N ILE A 58 4.83 -16.99 -8.81
CA ILE A 58 6.00 -17.84 -8.51
C ILE A 58 6.99 -17.72 -9.67
N ILE A 59 8.26 -17.51 -9.36
CA ILE A 59 9.36 -17.52 -10.32
C ILE A 59 10.25 -18.72 -9.98
N MET A 60 10.59 -19.53 -10.98
CA MET A 60 11.22 -20.83 -10.76
C MET A 60 12.33 -21.07 -11.77
N ASP A 61 13.58 -21.23 -11.31
CA ASP A 61 14.62 -21.81 -12.14
C ASP A 61 14.41 -23.33 -12.24
N TYR A 62 14.65 -23.88 -13.43
CA TYR A 62 14.68 -25.32 -13.68
C TYR A 62 15.84 -25.99 -12.95
N LYS A 63 17.02 -25.35 -12.91
CA LYS A 63 18.23 -25.94 -12.33
C LYS A 63 18.42 -25.38 -10.92
N LEU A 64 17.97 -26.14 -9.92
CA LEU A 64 18.19 -25.82 -8.52
C LEU A 64 19.35 -26.67 -7.95
N ALA A 65 19.70 -26.41 -6.70
CA ALA A 65 20.79 -27.10 -6.00
C ALA A 65 20.54 -28.61 -5.81
N GLU A 66 21.64 -29.35 -5.56
CA GLU A 66 21.69 -30.74 -5.10
C GLU A 66 20.77 -31.78 -5.80
N GLY A 67 20.48 -31.59 -7.09
CA GLY A 67 19.73 -32.58 -7.89
C GLY A 67 18.21 -32.46 -7.77
N THR A 68 17.72 -31.48 -7.02
CA THR A 68 16.33 -31.01 -7.10
C THR A 68 16.18 -30.23 -8.40
N THR A 69 15.24 -30.65 -9.25
CA THR A 69 14.93 -29.92 -10.49
C THR A 69 13.61 -29.19 -10.32
N GLY A 70 13.50 -27.97 -10.83
CA GLY A 70 12.33 -27.12 -10.60
C GLY A 70 11.00 -27.73 -11.07
N ASP A 71 11.02 -28.69 -12.00
CA ASP A 71 9.84 -29.45 -12.43
C ASP A 71 9.27 -30.36 -11.32
N THR A 72 10.12 -30.89 -10.44
CA THR A 72 9.68 -31.63 -9.25
C THR A 72 8.95 -30.71 -8.28
N VAL A 73 9.46 -29.49 -8.07
CA VAL A 73 8.83 -28.49 -7.22
C VAL A 73 7.51 -28.01 -7.82
N VAL A 74 7.46 -27.76 -9.13
CA VAL A 74 6.20 -27.40 -9.82
C VAL A 74 5.17 -28.53 -9.71
N THR A 75 5.59 -29.79 -9.81
CA THR A 75 4.70 -30.94 -9.63
C THR A 75 4.13 -30.96 -8.22
N ALA A 76 4.97 -30.79 -7.19
CA ALA A 76 4.53 -30.71 -5.80
C ALA A 76 3.55 -29.53 -5.56
N ILE A 77 3.80 -28.36 -6.15
CA ILE A 77 2.90 -27.19 -6.08
C ILE A 77 1.51 -27.55 -6.64
N ARG A 78 1.46 -28.23 -7.79
CA ARG A 78 0.19 -28.59 -8.43
C ARG A 78 -0.54 -29.73 -7.71
N GLU A 79 0.18 -30.73 -7.19
CA GLU A 79 -0.41 -31.79 -6.37
C GLU A 79 -1.06 -31.26 -5.07
N ASN A 80 -0.57 -30.12 -4.56
CA ASN A 80 -1.16 -29.42 -3.41
C ASN A 80 -2.27 -28.41 -3.82
N ASN A 81 -2.77 -28.46 -5.06
CA ASN A 81 -3.83 -27.59 -5.59
C ASN A 81 -3.52 -26.08 -5.55
N ILE A 82 -2.24 -25.71 -5.60
CA ILE A 82 -1.84 -24.30 -5.71
C ILE A 82 -1.86 -23.91 -7.18
N LEU A 83 -2.72 -22.93 -7.53
CA LEU A 83 -2.97 -22.50 -8.91
C LEU A 83 -2.32 -21.16 -9.27
N THR A 84 -1.42 -20.65 -8.43
CA THR A 84 -0.64 -19.44 -8.73
C THR A 84 0.11 -19.61 -10.05
N ASP A 85 0.12 -18.54 -10.86
CA ASP A 85 0.87 -18.50 -12.11
C ASP A 85 2.37 -18.68 -11.82
N ILE A 86 3.06 -19.50 -12.61
CA ILE A 86 4.49 -19.81 -12.46
C ILE A 86 5.24 -19.33 -13.70
N LEU A 87 6.26 -18.47 -13.52
CA LEU A 87 7.26 -18.20 -14.54
C LEU A 87 8.42 -19.19 -14.38
N PHE A 88 8.48 -20.18 -15.25
CA PHE A 88 9.50 -21.21 -15.24
C PHE A 88 10.57 -20.90 -16.30
N TYR A 89 11.83 -20.78 -15.87
CA TYR A 89 12.93 -20.41 -16.75
C TYR A 89 14.11 -21.36 -16.61
N SER A 90 14.95 -21.41 -17.63
CA SER A 90 16.13 -22.27 -17.63
C SER A 90 17.20 -21.77 -18.59
N SER A 91 18.47 -21.94 -18.21
CA SER A 91 19.61 -21.85 -19.14
C SER A 91 19.71 -23.08 -20.05
N GLU A 92 19.10 -24.21 -19.66
CA GLU A 92 19.07 -25.47 -20.39
C GLU A 92 17.68 -25.70 -21.01
N GLU A 93 17.22 -24.75 -21.84
CA GLU A 93 15.86 -24.73 -22.41
C GLU A 93 15.41 -26.08 -22.99
N HIS A 94 16.27 -26.77 -23.75
CA HIS A 94 15.91 -28.05 -24.35
C HIS A 94 15.64 -29.15 -23.31
N ASN A 95 16.42 -29.17 -22.23
CA ASN A 95 16.24 -30.12 -21.12
C ASN A 95 14.94 -29.81 -20.38
N MET A 96 14.69 -28.53 -20.08
CA MET A 96 13.44 -28.07 -19.47
C MET A 96 12.21 -28.48 -20.31
N LEU A 97 12.21 -28.20 -21.62
CA LEU A 97 11.11 -28.59 -22.51
C LEU A 97 10.92 -30.11 -22.58
N THR A 98 12.02 -30.87 -22.56
CA THR A 98 11.98 -32.33 -22.58
C THR A 98 11.40 -32.90 -21.28
N ALA A 99 11.77 -32.35 -20.13
CA ALA A 99 11.22 -32.74 -18.83
C ALA A 99 9.72 -32.47 -18.76
N ILE A 100 9.30 -31.25 -19.15
CA ILE A 100 7.89 -30.83 -19.19
C ILE A 100 7.05 -31.78 -20.06
N SER A 101 7.54 -32.12 -21.26
CA SER A 101 6.82 -32.98 -22.22
C SER A 101 6.72 -34.46 -21.81
N LYS A 102 7.52 -34.92 -20.84
CA LYS A 102 7.63 -36.34 -20.47
C LYS A 102 6.82 -36.76 -19.25
N GLY A 103 6.21 -35.83 -18.48
CA GLY A 103 5.46 -36.27 -17.30
C GLY A 103 4.93 -35.21 -16.35
N MET A 104 4.98 -33.92 -16.68
CA MET A 104 4.34 -32.93 -15.81
C MET A 104 2.79 -33.08 -15.87
N PRO A 105 2.08 -32.92 -14.74
CA PRO A 105 0.62 -32.76 -14.75
C PRO A 105 0.21 -31.58 -15.65
N PRO A 106 -1.07 -31.46 -16.06
CA PRO A 106 -1.52 -30.37 -16.92
C PRO A 106 -0.98 -29.01 -16.45
N ILE A 107 -0.26 -28.37 -17.37
CA ILE A 107 0.63 -27.22 -17.17
C ILE A 107 -0.21 -25.94 -17.07
N ASP A 108 -1.25 -25.95 -16.24
CA ASP A 108 -2.15 -24.81 -16.10
C ASP A 108 -1.40 -23.69 -15.38
N GLY A 109 -1.34 -22.53 -16.03
CA GLY A 109 -0.70 -21.33 -15.49
C GLY A 109 0.83 -21.36 -15.38
N VAL A 110 1.53 -22.29 -16.06
CA VAL A 110 3.01 -22.24 -16.14
C VAL A 110 3.46 -21.64 -17.45
N TYR A 111 4.35 -20.65 -17.36
CA TYR A 111 4.85 -19.87 -18.47
C TYR A 111 6.35 -20.08 -18.61
N LEU A 112 6.78 -20.48 -19.79
CA LEU A 112 8.17 -20.84 -20.05
C LEU A 112 8.95 -19.66 -20.64
N THR A 113 10.21 -19.51 -20.23
CA THR A 113 11.17 -18.61 -20.89
C THR A 113 12.60 -19.13 -20.75
N LYS A 114 13.53 -18.59 -21.54
CA LYS A 114 14.95 -18.89 -21.38
C LYS A 114 15.54 -18.02 -20.26
N ARG A 115 16.61 -18.48 -19.62
CA ARG A 115 17.49 -17.66 -18.76
C ARG A 115 18.33 -16.71 -19.62
N ASP A 116 17.64 -15.84 -20.33
CA ASP A 116 18.16 -14.72 -21.10
C ASP A 116 17.58 -13.45 -20.49
N TYR A 117 18.45 -12.46 -20.26
CA TYR A 117 18.10 -11.23 -19.57
C TYR A 117 16.88 -10.52 -20.17
N ASN A 118 16.78 -10.45 -21.51
CA ASN A 118 15.71 -9.70 -22.16
C ASN A 118 14.42 -10.54 -22.19
N LEU A 119 14.52 -11.81 -22.56
CA LEU A 119 13.36 -12.70 -22.64
C LEU A 119 12.75 -12.98 -21.27
N PHE A 120 13.56 -13.16 -20.23
CA PHE A 120 13.10 -13.34 -18.86
C PHE A 120 12.36 -12.09 -18.38
N THR A 121 13.03 -10.92 -18.42
CA THR A 121 12.44 -9.65 -17.96
C THR A 121 11.12 -9.37 -18.69
N GLN A 122 11.09 -9.50 -20.02
CA GLN A 122 9.87 -9.28 -20.81
C GLN A 122 8.73 -10.25 -20.44
N LYS A 123 9.05 -11.53 -20.20
CA LYS A 123 8.03 -12.51 -19.83
C LYS A 123 7.48 -12.23 -18.43
N ALA A 124 8.35 -11.88 -17.48
CA ALA A 124 7.97 -11.50 -16.14
C ALA A 124 7.07 -10.26 -16.13
N GLU A 125 7.45 -9.22 -16.90
CA GLU A 125 6.65 -8.00 -17.07
C GLU A 125 5.24 -8.30 -17.58
N ASN A 126 5.12 -9.14 -18.62
CA ASN A 126 3.82 -9.52 -19.16
C ASN A 126 2.93 -10.25 -18.15
N LEU A 127 3.52 -11.10 -17.30
CA LEU A 127 2.77 -11.80 -16.25
C LEU A 127 2.37 -10.88 -15.11
N ILE A 128 3.28 -10.01 -14.66
CA ILE A 128 2.97 -8.97 -13.68
C ILE A 128 1.81 -8.11 -14.22
N ASN A 129 1.90 -7.61 -15.45
CA ASN A 129 0.83 -6.82 -16.07
C ASN A 129 -0.50 -7.57 -16.16
N LYS A 130 -0.48 -8.87 -16.49
CA LYS A 130 -1.69 -9.72 -16.49
C LYS A 130 -2.32 -9.78 -15.08
N ILE A 131 -1.52 -10.00 -14.05
CA ILE A 131 -1.98 -10.12 -12.66
C ILE A 131 -2.50 -8.78 -12.14
N VAL A 132 -1.74 -7.70 -12.38
CA VAL A 132 -2.11 -6.32 -12.02
C VAL A 132 -3.45 -5.97 -12.64
N LYS A 133 -3.60 -6.14 -13.96
CA LYS A 133 -4.84 -5.83 -14.68
C LYS A 133 -6.06 -6.58 -14.17
N ARG A 134 -5.89 -7.83 -13.73
CA ARG A 134 -6.97 -8.62 -13.11
C ARG A 134 -7.43 -8.02 -11.77
N SER A 135 -6.55 -7.31 -11.08
CA SER A 135 -6.81 -6.69 -9.79
C SER A 135 -7.38 -5.27 -9.90
N GLU A 136 -7.50 -4.71 -11.11
CA GLU A 136 -7.90 -3.32 -11.36
C GLU A 136 -9.41 -3.15 -11.45
N ASP A 137 -10.12 -3.60 -10.43
CA ASP A 137 -11.56 -3.43 -10.29
C ASP A 137 -11.90 -2.46 -9.14
N ILE A 138 -13.12 -1.89 -9.20
CA ILE A 138 -13.59 -0.92 -8.21
C ILE A 138 -13.63 -1.49 -6.78
N VAL A 139 -13.85 -2.79 -6.62
CA VAL A 139 -13.91 -3.43 -5.30
C VAL A 139 -12.52 -3.44 -4.69
N ASN A 140 -11.50 -3.82 -5.47
CA ASN A 140 -10.12 -3.78 -5.02
C ASN A 140 -9.65 -2.34 -4.77
N LEU A 141 -9.90 -1.42 -5.71
CA LEU A 141 -9.59 0.01 -5.55
C LEU A 141 -10.16 0.59 -4.26
N ARG A 142 -11.46 0.35 -4.03
CA ARG A 142 -12.13 0.79 -2.81
C ARG A 142 -11.51 0.16 -1.58
N GLY A 143 -11.17 -1.14 -1.63
CA GLY A 143 -10.55 -1.88 -0.55
C GLY A 143 -9.27 -1.19 -0.05
N PHE A 144 -8.27 -1.06 -0.92
CA PHE A 144 -6.97 -0.52 -0.47
C PHE A 144 -7.01 0.99 -0.17
N VAL A 145 -7.88 1.77 -0.84
CA VAL A 145 -8.05 3.19 -0.49
C VAL A 145 -8.72 3.36 0.87
N MET A 146 -9.73 2.54 1.19
CA MET A 146 -10.37 2.57 2.51
C MET A 146 -9.42 2.11 3.61
N ASP A 147 -8.65 1.06 3.36
CA ASP A 147 -7.67 0.53 4.32
C ASP A 147 -6.61 1.57 4.66
N GLY A 148 -5.90 2.09 3.63
CA GLY A 148 -4.84 3.08 3.82
C GLY A 148 -5.34 4.40 4.42
N SER A 149 -6.50 4.90 3.98
CA SER A 149 -7.04 6.14 4.56
C SER A 149 -7.47 5.97 6.02
N SER A 150 -8.00 4.80 6.40
CA SER A 150 -8.39 4.50 7.78
C SER A 150 -7.18 4.41 8.71
N ASP A 151 -6.09 3.78 8.24
CA ASP A 151 -4.80 3.76 8.94
C ASP A 151 -4.29 5.19 9.21
N PHE A 152 -4.32 6.05 8.18
CA PHE A 152 -3.91 7.45 8.32
C PHE A 152 -4.76 8.22 9.34
N GLU A 153 -6.08 7.96 9.45
CA GLU A 153 -6.91 8.66 10.44
C GLU A 153 -6.47 8.36 11.88
N VAL A 154 -6.12 7.11 12.16
CA VAL A 154 -5.65 6.68 13.49
C VAL A 154 -4.30 7.31 13.80
N ARG A 155 -3.36 7.21 12.87
CA ARG A 155 -2.01 7.75 13.01
C ARG A 155 -1.97 9.27 13.17
N ILE A 156 -2.81 9.98 12.42
CA ILE A 156 -2.99 11.44 12.58
C ILE A 156 -3.53 11.78 13.97
N GLN A 157 -4.47 11.01 14.50
CA GLN A 157 -4.97 11.20 15.86
C GLN A 157 -3.86 10.96 16.90
N GLU A 158 -3.01 9.96 16.70
CA GLU A 158 -1.86 9.67 17.56
C GLU A 158 -0.83 10.80 17.54
N ILE A 159 -0.46 11.30 16.35
CA ILE A 159 0.41 12.47 16.21
C ILE A 159 -0.15 13.66 17.00
N LEU A 160 -1.44 13.97 16.85
CA LEU A 160 -2.10 15.06 17.57
C LEU A 160 -2.01 14.90 19.10
N ASN A 161 -2.10 13.67 19.60
CA ASN A 161 -1.92 13.39 21.04
C ASN A 161 -0.46 13.55 21.48
N ILE A 162 0.50 13.09 20.67
CA ILE A 162 1.93 13.23 20.98
C ILE A 162 2.32 14.71 21.06
N VAL A 163 1.96 15.50 20.03
CA VAL A 163 2.27 16.93 20.01
C VAL A 163 1.60 17.65 21.18
N TRP A 164 0.35 17.32 21.52
CA TRP A 164 -0.33 17.91 22.67
C TRP A 164 0.42 17.68 23.98
N ASN A 165 1.02 16.50 24.16
CA ASN A 165 1.76 16.17 25.38
C ASN A 165 3.14 16.81 25.44
N LYS A 166 3.76 17.08 24.28
CA LYS A 166 5.13 17.61 24.18
C LYS A 166 5.22 19.11 23.99
N PHE A 167 4.22 19.73 23.37
CA PHE A 167 4.18 21.17 23.13
C PHE A 167 4.22 21.97 24.43
N THR A 168 4.74 23.19 24.34
CA THR A 168 4.70 24.18 25.41
C THR A 168 3.28 24.65 25.66
N GLU A 169 3.02 25.30 26.80
CA GLU A 169 1.68 25.84 27.12
C GLU A 169 1.21 26.91 26.11
N GLU A 170 2.14 27.69 25.54
CA GLU A 170 1.82 28.66 24.49
C GLU A 170 1.33 27.97 23.21
N GLU A 171 2.05 26.93 22.76
CA GLU A 171 1.70 26.15 21.58
C GLU A 171 0.42 25.34 21.78
N LYS A 172 0.21 24.77 22.96
CA LYS A 172 -1.08 24.18 23.36
C LYS A 172 -2.21 25.20 23.29
N GLY A 173 -1.97 26.44 23.69
CA GLY A 173 -2.92 27.54 23.54
C GLY A 173 -3.38 27.75 22.10
N ILE A 174 -2.46 27.70 21.14
CA ILE A 174 -2.77 27.80 19.70
C ILE A 174 -3.70 26.66 19.25
N LEU A 175 -3.41 25.42 19.68
CA LEU A 175 -4.21 24.25 19.35
C LEU A 175 -5.59 24.29 20.02
N GLU A 176 -5.67 24.73 21.27
CA GLU A 176 -6.91 24.91 22.01
C GLU A 176 -7.80 25.96 21.31
N GLU A 177 -7.24 27.10 20.90
CA GLU A 177 -7.96 28.09 20.11
C GLU A 177 -8.44 27.57 18.76
N ALA A 178 -7.65 26.71 18.10
CA ALA A 178 -8.04 26.07 16.85
C ALA A 178 -9.26 25.15 17.07
N VAL A 179 -9.25 24.35 18.14
CA VAL A 179 -10.39 23.51 18.55
C VAL A 179 -11.64 24.33 18.83
N GLN A 180 -11.53 25.39 19.63
CA GLN A 180 -12.66 26.26 19.94
C GLN A 180 -13.24 26.91 18.67
N ARG A 181 -12.39 27.33 17.72
CA ARG A 181 -12.84 27.85 16.41
C ARG A 181 -13.59 26.79 15.61
N THR A 182 -13.08 25.56 15.53
CA THR A 182 -13.72 24.45 14.83
C THR A 182 -15.08 24.08 15.44
N ILE A 183 -15.20 24.11 16.77
CA ILE A 183 -16.46 23.85 17.48
C ILE A 183 -17.50 24.95 17.21
N LYS A 184 -17.07 26.22 17.14
CA LYS A 184 -17.96 27.36 16.88
C LYS A 184 -18.47 27.41 15.43
N ARG A 185 -17.65 27.02 14.46
CA ARG A 185 -17.99 27.10 13.03
C ARG A 185 -19.01 26.06 12.56
N ASN A 186 -19.16 24.96 13.29
CA ASN A 186 -20.06 23.88 12.91
C ASN A 186 -21.27 23.85 13.84
N GLU A 187 -22.32 24.57 13.43
CA GLU A 187 -23.58 24.72 14.18
C GLU A 187 -24.37 23.41 14.26
N ASP A 188 -24.22 22.54 13.25
CA ASP A 188 -24.91 21.25 13.13
C ASP A 188 -24.34 20.15 14.05
N ARG A 189 -23.28 20.44 14.82
CA ARG A 189 -22.71 19.49 15.78
C ARG A 189 -23.76 19.07 16.81
N ASP A 190 -23.80 17.77 17.11
CA ASP A 190 -24.65 17.22 18.17
C ASP A 190 -24.43 17.96 19.49
N GLN A 191 -25.47 18.64 19.98
CA GLN A 191 -25.37 19.55 21.12
C GLN A 191 -25.02 18.81 22.41
N LYS A 192 -25.44 17.55 22.55
CA LYS A 192 -25.14 16.72 23.72
C LYS A 192 -23.66 16.38 23.78
N THR A 193 -23.08 15.94 22.66
CA THR A 193 -21.65 15.60 22.54
C THR A 193 -20.80 16.86 22.65
N LYS A 194 -21.22 17.95 22.01
CA LYS A 194 -20.59 19.28 22.13
C LYS A 194 -20.50 19.74 23.57
N LYS A 195 -21.59 19.65 24.34
CA LYS A 195 -21.59 20.01 25.76
C LYS A 195 -20.61 19.17 26.56
N LYS A 196 -20.62 17.85 26.39
CA LYS A 196 -19.68 16.93 27.06
C LYS A 196 -18.21 17.26 26.77
N VAL A 197 -17.88 17.59 25.51
CA VAL A 197 -16.51 17.95 25.14
C VAL A 197 -16.10 19.27 25.75
N LEU A 198 -16.98 20.28 25.75
CA LEU A 198 -16.71 21.60 26.33
C LEU A 198 -16.66 21.62 27.87
N GLU A 199 -17.19 20.59 28.54
CA GLU A 199 -17.09 20.41 29.99
C GLU A 199 -15.70 19.90 30.43
N VAL A 200 -14.90 19.38 29.50
CA VAL A 200 -13.53 18.89 29.77
C VAL A 200 -12.51 19.98 29.48
N ASN A 201 -11.63 20.23 30.44
CA ASN A 201 -10.49 21.13 30.29
C ASN A 201 -9.19 20.32 30.51
N PRO A 202 -8.27 20.25 29.54
CA PRO A 202 -8.26 20.93 28.24
C PRO A 202 -9.25 20.34 27.21
N THR A 203 -9.83 21.18 26.34
CA THR A 203 -10.83 20.74 25.36
C THR A 203 -10.18 19.98 24.21
N PHE A 204 -8.95 20.33 23.83
CA PHE A 204 -8.25 19.70 22.72
C PHE A 204 -8.23 18.17 22.77
N PRO A 205 -7.67 17.51 23.80
CA PRO A 205 -7.61 16.06 23.87
C PRO A 205 -9.01 15.44 23.95
N ALA A 206 -9.98 16.12 24.57
CA ALA A 206 -11.37 15.66 24.64
C ALA A 206 -12.05 15.65 23.26
N ALA A 207 -11.76 16.67 22.43
CA ALA A 207 -12.33 16.79 21.10
C ALA A 207 -11.68 15.84 20.09
N VAL A 208 -10.34 15.75 20.10
CA VAL A 208 -9.54 14.90 19.21
C VAL A 208 -9.86 13.41 19.40
N ASN A 209 -9.98 12.96 20.65
CA ASN A 209 -10.16 11.54 20.98
C ASN A 209 -11.62 11.06 20.98
N ASN A 210 -12.59 11.97 20.82
CA ASN A 210 -13.99 11.57 20.75
C ASN A 210 -14.34 11.07 19.35
N ILE A 211 -14.71 9.79 19.27
CA ILE A 211 -15.01 9.04 18.03
C ILE A 211 -16.12 9.69 17.19
N HIS A 212 -17.10 10.34 17.83
CA HIS A 212 -18.30 10.88 17.16
C HIS A 212 -18.33 12.41 17.11
N PHE A 213 -17.28 13.08 17.57
CA PHE A 213 -17.28 14.54 17.64
C PHE A 213 -16.51 15.18 16.48
N PHE A 214 -15.20 14.93 16.40
CA PHE A 214 -14.39 15.46 15.29
C PHE A 214 -14.42 14.50 14.12
N SER A 215 -14.73 15.05 12.95
CA SER A 215 -14.54 14.37 11.68
C SER A 215 -13.05 14.26 11.37
N HIS A 216 -12.69 13.40 10.41
CA HIS A 216 -11.31 13.36 9.91
C HIS A 216 -10.84 14.72 9.36
N SER A 217 -11.71 15.46 8.68
CA SER A 217 -11.41 16.82 8.19
C SER A 217 -11.10 17.81 9.32
N ASP A 218 -11.77 17.69 10.46
CA ASP A 218 -11.46 18.50 11.66
C ASP A 218 -10.06 18.15 12.19
N ARG A 219 -9.69 16.86 12.25
CA ARG A 219 -8.37 16.42 12.69
C ARG A 219 -7.26 16.87 11.73
N LEU A 220 -7.48 16.81 10.42
CA LEU A 220 -6.56 17.36 9.42
C LEU A 220 -6.31 18.86 9.61
N TYR A 221 -7.35 19.63 9.96
CA TYR A 221 -7.20 21.05 10.25
C TYR A 221 -6.31 21.30 11.47
N LEU A 222 -6.46 20.49 12.52
CA LEU A 222 -5.60 20.60 13.71
C LEU A 222 -4.18 20.15 13.41
N LEU A 223 -4.01 19.09 12.61
CA LEU A 223 -2.71 18.60 12.20
C LEU A 223 -1.97 19.68 11.40
N GLU A 224 -2.64 20.38 10.49
CA GLU A 224 -2.04 21.52 9.78
C GLU A 224 -1.52 22.61 10.75
N LYS A 225 -2.23 22.87 11.85
CA LYS A 225 -1.75 23.80 12.89
C LYS A 225 -0.56 23.25 13.66
N ALA A 226 -0.56 21.96 13.97
CA ALA A 226 0.58 21.29 14.58
C ALA A 226 1.80 21.35 13.66
N ILE A 227 1.68 20.93 12.40
CA ILE A 227 2.75 20.98 11.38
C ILE A 227 3.35 22.39 11.29
N LYS A 228 2.52 23.44 11.27
CA LYS A 228 3.02 24.80 11.26
C LYS A 228 3.91 25.12 12.46
N ILE A 229 3.49 24.73 13.67
CA ILE A 229 4.30 24.89 14.89
C ILE A 229 5.61 24.10 14.77
N LEU A 230 5.55 22.87 14.23
CA LEU A 230 6.75 22.03 14.01
C LEU A 230 7.76 22.67 13.05
N LEU A 231 7.28 23.29 11.97
CA LEU A 231 8.11 24.03 11.03
C LEU A 231 8.71 25.28 11.68
N ASP A 232 7.88 26.08 12.32
CA ASP A 232 8.27 27.39 12.87
C ASP A 232 9.23 27.26 14.08
N ASN A 233 9.02 26.27 14.95
CA ASN A 233 9.69 26.19 16.26
C ASN A 233 10.64 24.99 16.42
N TYR A 234 10.45 23.91 15.66
CA TYR A 234 11.17 22.65 15.89
C TYR A 234 12.08 22.21 14.74
N SER A 235 12.15 23.00 13.64
CA SER A 235 12.98 22.67 12.46
C SER A 235 12.58 21.36 11.78
N LEU A 236 11.28 21.09 11.68
CA LEU A 236 10.76 20.03 10.81
C LEU A 236 11.20 20.28 9.35
N SER A 237 11.61 19.22 8.65
CA SER A 237 11.95 19.32 7.22
C SER A 237 10.73 19.78 6.42
N GLU A 238 10.93 20.76 5.54
CA GLU A 238 9.87 21.23 4.65
C GLU A 238 9.56 20.18 3.57
N GLU A 239 8.26 19.92 3.38
CA GLU A 239 7.70 19.15 2.26
C GLU A 239 6.62 20.02 1.60
N GLU A 240 6.40 19.85 0.30
CA GLU A 240 5.43 20.66 -0.46
C GLU A 240 4.04 20.63 0.19
N GLU A 241 3.60 19.45 0.59
CA GLU A 241 2.29 19.20 1.19
C GLU A 241 2.16 19.84 2.57
N PHE A 242 3.24 20.00 3.35
CA PHE A 242 3.18 20.56 4.69
C PHE A 242 2.73 22.03 4.72
N SER A 243 2.91 22.76 3.61
CA SER A 243 2.42 24.14 3.47
C SER A 243 0.89 24.25 3.58
N SER A 244 0.15 23.21 3.14
CA SER A 244 -1.32 23.16 3.20
C SER A 244 -1.81 21.71 3.27
N PHE A 245 -1.36 20.99 4.29
CA PHE A 245 -1.52 19.54 4.39
C PHE A 245 -2.98 19.09 4.25
N LYS A 246 -3.91 19.79 4.90
CA LYS A 246 -5.34 19.50 4.82
C LYS A 246 -5.86 19.57 3.38
N ALA A 247 -5.51 20.63 2.65
CA ALA A 247 -6.05 20.86 1.32
C ALA A 247 -5.52 19.82 0.31
N TYR A 248 -4.23 19.51 0.38
CA TYR A 248 -3.62 18.45 -0.43
C TYR A 248 -4.24 17.08 -0.11
N TYR A 249 -4.31 16.71 1.18
CA TYR A 249 -4.85 15.43 1.61
C TYR A 249 -6.33 15.27 1.20
N GLU A 250 -7.15 16.31 1.37
CA GLU A 250 -8.56 16.25 0.97
C GLU A 250 -8.71 16.05 -0.53
N LYS A 251 -7.92 16.77 -1.33
CA LYS A 251 -7.94 16.69 -2.79
C LYS A 251 -7.51 15.32 -3.30
N GLU A 252 -6.53 14.70 -2.64
CA GLU A 252 -5.81 13.53 -3.18
C GLU A 252 -6.22 12.20 -2.55
N ILE A 253 -6.76 12.23 -1.32
CA ILE A 253 -7.22 11.06 -0.57
C ILE A 253 -8.71 11.17 -0.24
N SER A 254 -9.13 12.16 0.56
CA SER A 254 -10.49 12.19 1.12
C SER A 254 -11.59 12.20 0.05
N ASN A 255 -11.42 12.99 -1.01
CA ASN A 255 -12.42 13.07 -2.07
C ASN A 255 -12.54 11.74 -2.83
N TYR A 256 -11.43 11.05 -3.09
CA TYR A 256 -11.44 9.73 -3.75
C TYR A 256 -12.03 8.66 -2.84
N ARG A 257 -11.63 8.61 -1.57
CA ARG A 257 -12.19 7.71 -0.56
C ARG A 257 -13.71 7.86 -0.46
N ASN A 258 -14.19 9.09 -0.37
CA ASN A 258 -15.63 9.38 -0.28
C ASN A 258 -16.37 9.04 -1.57
N ALA A 259 -15.79 9.31 -2.74
CA ALA A 259 -16.37 8.95 -4.02
C ALA A 259 -16.48 7.42 -4.18
N LEU A 260 -15.44 6.67 -3.78
CA LEU A 260 -15.41 5.20 -3.84
C LEU A 260 -16.38 4.56 -2.83
N GLY A 261 -16.55 5.16 -1.65
CA GLY A 261 -17.45 4.65 -0.61
C GLY A 261 -18.95 4.69 -0.98
N HIS A 262 -19.36 5.60 -1.87
CA HIS A 262 -20.76 5.76 -2.25
C HIS A 262 -21.15 5.06 -3.57
N ARG A 263 -20.24 4.27 -4.17
CA ARG A 263 -20.45 3.66 -5.51
C ARG A 263 -20.74 2.17 -5.43
N LYS A 264 -21.51 1.68 -6.42
CA LYS A 264 -21.81 0.24 -6.57
C LYS A 264 -20.64 -0.44 -7.26
N SER A 265 -20.48 -1.75 -7.03
CA SER A 265 -19.40 -2.54 -7.64
C SER A 265 -19.48 -2.65 -9.16
N THR A 266 -20.61 -2.28 -9.77
CA THR A 266 -20.83 -2.27 -11.22
C THR A 266 -20.48 -0.93 -11.88
N ASP A 267 -20.11 0.08 -11.09
CA ASP A 267 -19.80 1.41 -11.61
C ASP A 267 -18.37 1.44 -12.14
N ASN A 268 -18.18 1.94 -13.36
CA ASN A 268 -16.86 2.10 -13.98
C ASN A 268 -16.35 3.55 -13.92
N ILE A 269 -17.08 4.43 -13.24
CA ILE A 269 -16.75 5.85 -13.06
C ILE A 269 -17.05 6.26 -11.62
N ILE A 270 -16.23 7.16 -11.08
CA ILE A 270 -16.44 7.82 -9.79
C ILE A 270 -16.55 9.33 -10.00
N GLU A 271 -17.36 9.97 -9.16
CA GLU A 271 -17.50 11.43 -9.17
C GLU A 271 -16.79 11.98 -7.93
N ILE A 272 -15.67 12.66 -8.13
CA ILE A 272 -14.79 13.14 -7.06
C ILE A 272 -15.35 14.43 -6.44
N THR A 273 -15.79 15.32 -7.33
CA THR A 273 -16.49 16.56 -7.01
C THR A 273 -17.62 16.73 -8.02
N LYS A 274 -18.61 17.57 -7.70
CA LYS A 274 -19.79 17.76 -8.56
C LYS A 274 -19.39 18.07 -10.01
N GLY A 275 -19.75 17.18 -10.93
CA GLY A 275 -19.44 17.29 -12.35
C GLY A 275 -18.03 16.84 -12.77
N ASN A 276 -17.20 16.37 -11.84
CA ASN A 276 -15.87 15.84 -12.11
C ASN A 276 -15.87 14.30 -12.02
N PHE A 277 -15.96 13.67 -13.18
CA PHE A 277 -16.02 12.22 -13.33
C PHE A 277 -14.64 11.66 -13.70
N VAL A 278 -14.23 10.60 -13.02
CA VAL A 278 -12.96 9.90 -13.23
C VAL A 278 -13.27 8.43 -13.52
N PRO A 279 -12.74 7.86 -14.61
CA PRO A 279 -12.88 6.43 -14.89
C PRO A 279 -12.14 5.59 -13.85
N VAL A 280 -12.69 4.42 -13.53
CA VAL A 280 -12.01 3.39 -12.75
C VAL A 280 -11.17 2.56 -13.71
N ASP A 281 -9.90 2.94 -13.85
CA ASP A 281 -8.93 2.31 -14.74
C ASP A 281 -7.55 2.16 -14.06
N GLU A 282 -6.59 1.60 -14.79
CA GLU A 282 -5.19 1.45 -14.36
C GLU A 282 -4.57 2.78 -13.90
N ALA A 283 -4.86 3.88 -14.60
CA ALA A 283 -4.30 5.18 -14.26
C ALA A 283 -4.80 5.66 -12.90
N LEU A 284 -6.09 5.44 -12.59
CA LEU A 284 -6.63 5.73 -11.25
C LEU A 284 -6.02 4.83 -10.18
N HIS A 285 -5.83 3.53 -10.45
CA HIS A 285 -5.20 2.61 -9.50
C HIS A 285 -3.76 3.04 -9.17
N LYS A 286 -2.95 3.32 -10.20
CA LYS A 286 -1.59 3.85 -10.06
C LYS A 286 -1.57 5.14 -9.26
N LYS A 287 -2.45 6.08 -9.60
CA LYS A 287 -2.58 7.35 -8.89
C LYS A 287 -2.88 7.14 -7.40
N MET A 288 -3.84 6.28 -7.07
CA MET A 288 -4.21 6.06 -5.67
C MET A 288 -3.12 5.34 -4.89
N ARG A 289 -2.45 4.34 -5.46
CA ARG A 289 -1.28 3.70 -4.83
C ARG A 289 -0.15 4.70 -4.58
N ASN A 290 0.17 5.54 -5.57
CA ASN A 290 1.17 6.60 -5.41
C ASN A 290 0.82 7.58 -4.29
N ASN A 291 -0.43 8.09 -4.30
CA ASN A 291 -0.90 9.02 -3.29
C ASN A 291 -0.81 8.40 -1.89
N LEU A 292 -1.32 7.18 -1.72
CA LEU A 292 -1.27 6.48 -0.43
C LEU A 292 0.19 6.28 0.02
N SER A 293 1.08 5.82 -0.86
CA SER A 293 2.51 5.67 -0.53
C SER A 293 3.14 6.99 -0.08
N ARG A 294 2.82 8.10 -0.76
CA ARG A 294 3.33 9.42 -0.41
C ARG A 294 2.82 9.90 0.95
N TYR A 295 1.52 9.80 1.21
CA TYR A 295 0.97 10.21 2.50
C TYR A 295 1.40 9.29 3.64
N ASN A 296 1.60 8.00 3.38
CA ASN A 296 2.22 7.09 4.34
C ASN A 296 3.59 7.62 4.76
N PHE A 297 4.45 7.94 3.80
CA PHE A 297 5.77 8.50 4.06
C PHE A 297 5.72 9.84 4.81
N LEU A 298 4.86 10.78 4.40
CA LEU A 298 4.72 12.08 5.08
C LEU A 298 4.24 11.91 6.54
N ILE A 299 3.32 10.98 6.80
CA ILE A 299 2.82 10.68 8.14
C ILE A 299 3.91 9.99 8.98
N GLU A 300 4.63 9.00 8.42
CA GLU A 300 5.78 8.36 9.08
C GLU A 300 6.85 9.39 9.46
N GLN A 301 7.16 10.33 8.57
CA GLN A 301 8.09 11.42 8.86
C GLN A 301 7.62 12.25 10.04
N LEU A 302 6.34 12.61 10.11
CA LEU A 302 5.76 13.34 11.24
C LEU A 302 5.83 12.51 12.52
N GLU A 303 5.45 11.23 12.49
CA GLU A 303 5.49 10.33 13.65
C GLU A 303 6.88 10.20 14.25
N LEU A 304 7.89 9.91 13.41
CA LEU A 304 9.28 9.81 13.83
C LEU A 304 9.75 11.15 14.41
N PHE A 305 9.43 12.26 13.73
CA PHE A 305 9.82 13.59 14.20
C PHE A 305 9.22 13.92 15.57
N VAL A 306 7.90 13.74 15.74
CA VAL A 306 7.22 14.07 17.00
C VAL A 306 7.62 13.13 18.13
N THR A 307 8.04 11.90 17.83
CA THR A 307 8.46 10.92 18.83
C THR A 307 9.90 11.16 19.29
N GLU A 308 10.81 11.47 18.37
CA GLU A 308 12.25 11.48 18.65
C GLU A 308 12.86 12.88 18.87
N LYS A 309 12.28 13.93 18.27
CA LYS A 309 12.96 15.25 18.16
C LYS A 309 12.30 16.41 18.90
N ILE A 310 11.09 16.21 19.39
CA ILE A 310 10.36 17.15 20.24
C ILE A 310 10.44 16.67 21.68
#